data_AF-A0A1Y5PNM7-F1
#
_entry.id   AF-A0A1Y5PNM7-F1
#
_cell.length_a   1.000
_cell.length_b   1.000
_cell.length_c   1.000
_cell.angle_alpha   90.00
_cell.angle_beta   90.00
_cell.angle_gamma   90.00
#
_symmetry.space_group_name_H-M   'P 1'
#
loop_
_entity.id
_entity.type
_entity.pdbx_description
1 polymer ?
#
loop_
_entity_poly.entity_id
_entity_poly.type
_entity_poly.pdbx_seq_one_letter_code
_entity_poly.pdbx_strand_id
1 'polypeptide(L)'
;MYKVSILAVVGASVLAVLSSAAQAQSRALNTVWLIQPATETPGERSVGYAEWVLKQTLLPEGLFRLDGDAGPAGGASKFTVGTQLIEVRTEGAIVACDAIARRQKLIGASQYCLVDYDRDGKFDGMFAVANISKGGGMPTIQGQYPKKAKAIVPVAYSRLDPAELATHYFVGIRNAGKAALYDRQNFQICYGSESATDCLTDWDYTSASVFPASIELLGAKLTALSREDGKVRVRIDATMPSQPFGIISSYKIR
;
A
#
# COMPACT_ATOMS: atom_id res chain seq x y z
N MET A 1 -11.67 -58.01 -66.62
CA MET A 1 -11.72 -58.41 -65.19
C MET A 1 -10.81 -57.48 -64.41
N TYR A 2 -11.35 -56.52 -63.66
CA TYR A 2 -10.56 -55.55 -62.89
C TYR A 2 -10.77 -55.81 -61.38
N LYS A 3 -9.67 -56.04 -60.66
CA LYS A 3 -9.65 -56.16 -59.19
C LYS A 3 -9.60 -54.76 -58.59
N VAL A 4 -10.54 -54.46 -57.69
CA VAL A 4 -10.56 -53.24 -56.88
C VAL A 4 -9.90 -53.56 -55.54
N SER A 5 -8.85 -52.83 -55.19
CA SER A 5 -8.18 -52.91 -53.88
C SER A 5 -8.69 -51.79 -52.98
N ILE A 6 -9.23 -52.16 -51.82
CA ILE A 6 -9.68 -51.23 -50.77
C ILE A 6 -8.48 -50.97 -49.85
N LEU A 7 -8.01 -49.72 -49.81
CA LEU A 7 -6.98 -49.27 -48.88
C LEU A 7 -7.66 -48.76 -47.60
N ALA A 8 -7.44 -49.45 -46.47
CA ALA A 8 -7.91 -49.01 -45.16
C ALA A 8 -6.90 -48.02 -44.56
N VAL A 9 -7.32 -46.78 -44.35
CA VAL A 9 -6.54 -45.78 -43.60
C VAL A 9 -6.82 -45.98 -42.11
N VAL A 10 -5.86 -46.52 -41.39
CA VAL A 10 -5.89 -46.60 -39.92
C VAL A 10 -5.53 -45.21 -39.38
N GLY A 11 -6.54 -44.48 -38.91
CA GLY A 11 -6.37 -43.17 -38.27
C GLY A 11 -5.72 -43.31 -36.90
N ALA A 12 -4.48 -42.87 -36.76
CA ALA A 12 -3.82 -42.72 -35.47
C ALA A 12 -4.31 -41.42 -34.81
N SER A 13 -5.22 -41.54 -33.84
CA SER A 13 -5.62 -40.45 -32.96
C SER A 13 -4.43 -40.04 -32.09
N VAL A 14 -3.74 -38.97 -32.47
CA VAL A 14 -2.76 -38.30 -31.59
C VAL A 14 -3.57 -37.59 -30.49
N LEU A 15 -3.73 -38.28 -29.36
CA LEU A 15 -4.13 -37.67 -28.10
C LEU A 15 -3.01 -36.73 -27.66
N ALA A 16 -3.05 -35.49 -28.13
CA ALA A 16 -2.27 -34.41 -27.55
C ALA A 16 -2.78 -34.21 -26.12
N VAL A 17 -2.10 -34.85 -25.17
CA VAL A 17 -2.23 -34.55 -23.74
C VAL A 17 -1.75 -33.11 -23.57
N LEU A 18 -2.68 -32.17 -23.69
CA LEU A 18 -2.49 -30.80 -23.23
C LEU A 18 -2.35 -30.91 -21.71
N SER A 19 -1.12 -31.12 -21.26
CA SER A 19 -0.71 -30.91 -19.88
C SER A 19 -0.96 -29.43 -19.59
N SER A 20 -2.17 -29.10 -19.16
CA SER A 20 -2.45 -27.84 -18.49
C SER A 20 -1.54 -27.81 -17.27
N ALA A 21 -0.37 -27.21 -17.44
CA ALA A 21 0.47 -26.83 -16.32
C ALA A 21 -0.42 -25.93 -15.46
N ALA A 22 -0.93 -26.49 -14.35
CA ALA A 22 -1.65 -25.73 -13.36
C ALA A 22 -0.68 -24.65 -12.89
N GLN A 23 -0.84 -23.44 -13.43
CA GLN A 23 -0.04 -22.29 -13.03
C GLN A 23 -0.33 -22.10 -11.54
N ALA A 24 0.67 -22.39 -10.71
CA ALA A 24 0.57 -22.19 -9.28
C ALA A 24 0.25 -20.70 -9.06
N GLN A 25 -0.93 -20.41 -8.52
CA GLN A 25 -1.34 -19.03 -8.21
C GLN A 25 -0.27 -18.34 -7.36
N SER A 26 0.07 -17.11 -7.72
CA SER A 26 1.07 -16.35 -6.98
C SER A 26 0.58 -16.08 -5.56
N ARG A 27 1.43 -16.33 -4.57
CA ARG A 27 1.15 -15.99 -3.17
C ARG A 27 1.71 -14.64 -2.75
N ALA A 28 2.19 -13.85 -3.73
CA ALA A 28 2.81 -12.57 -3.47
C ALA A 28 1.81 -11.62 -2.78
N LEU A 29 2.27 -10.94 -1.74
CA LEU A 29 1.52 -9.94 -1.00
C LEU A 29 2.14 -8.57 -1.27
N ASN A 30 1.30 -7.57 -1.54
CA ASN A 30 1.71 -6.18 -1.57
C ASN A 30 0.60 -5.26 -1.06
N THR A 31 0.88 -4.42 -0.08
CA THR A 31 -0.05 -3.34 0.29
C THR A 31 0.04 -2.23 -0.73
N VAL A 32 -1.08 -1.88 -1.33
CA VAL A 32 -1.20 -0.72 -2.21
C VAL A 32 -2.14 0.28 -1.56
N TRP A 33 -1.71 1.53 -1.52
CA TRP A 33 -2.52 2.66 -1.11
C TRP A 33 -2.87 3.49 -2.35
N LEU A 34 -3.97 4.21 -2.32
CA LEU A 34 -4.40 5.11 -3.36
C LEU A 34 -4.37 6.52 -2.80
N ILE A 35 -3.67 7.42 -3.49
CA ILE A 35 -3.70 8.84 -3.17
C ILE A 35 -5.09 9.37 -3.52
N GLN A 36 -5.76 9.96 -2.54
CA GLN A 36 -6.99 10.70 -2.78
C GLN A 36 -6.65 12.14 -3.18
N PRO A 37 -7.00 12.58 -4.40
CA PRO A 37 -6.84 13.97 -4.80
C PRO A 37 -7.52 14.91 -3.81
N ALA A 38 -6.87 16.03 -3.48
CA ALA A 38 -7.59 17.10 -2.80
C ALA A 38 -8.64 17.68 -3.76
N THR A 39 -9.84 17.96 -3.25
CA THR A 39 -10.92 18.58 -4.03
C THR A 39 -10.59 20.02 -4.42
N GLU A 40 -9.75 20.69 -3.64
CA GLU A 40 -9.34 22.07 -3.84
C GLU A 40 -7.82 22.22 -3.76
N THR A 41 -7.28 23.12 -4.57
CA THR A 41 -5.86 23.50 -4.51
C THR A 41 -5.67 24.49 -3.36
N PRO A 42 -4.76 24.25 -2.40
CA PRO A 42 -4.61 25.12 -1.22
C PRO A 42 -4.13 26.55 -1.50
N GLY A 43 -3.81 26.90 -2.75
CA GLY A 43 -3.34 28.23 -3.14
C GLY A 43 -1.94 28.56 -2.62
N GLU A 44 -1.71 29.85 -2.35
CA GLU A 44 -0.46 30.36 -1.78
C GLU A 44 -0.46 30.31 -0.25
N ARG A 45 0.67 29.91 0.34
CA ARG A 45 0.85 29.82 1.80
C ARG A 45 2.31 29.96 2.20
N SER A 46 2.56 30.45 3.40
CA SER A 46 3.90 30.46 4.01
C SER A 46 4.09 29.22 4.87
N VAL A 47 5.18 28.49 4.66
CA VAL A 47 5.47 27.19 5.28
C VAL A 47 6.82 27.24 5.98
N GLY A 48 6.83 27.01 7.29
CA GLY A 48 8.01 26.93 8.12
C GLY A 48 8.76 25.61 7.99
N TYR A 49 9.91 25.52 8.66
CA TYR A 49 10.67 24.27 8.73
C TYR A 49 9.82 23.15 9.34
N ALA A 50 9.88 21.98 8.70
CA ALA A 50 9.15 20.79 9.12
C ALA A 50 7.62 20.93 9.10
N GLU A 51 7.08 21.96 8.48
CA GLU A 51 5.66 22.08 8.20
C GLU A 51 5.30 21.41 6.87
N TRP A 52 4.05 20.97 6.77
CA TRP A 52 3.51 20.42 5.52
C TRP A 52 3.38 21.52 4.48
N VAL A 53 3.69 21.22 3.23
CA VAL A 53 3.34 22.03 2.06
C VAL A 53 2.00 21.54 1.54
N LEU A 54 1.92 20.24 1.27
CA LEU A 54 0.75 19.52 0.80
C LEU A 54 0.59 18.24 1.64
N LYS A 55 -0.63 17.89 2.01
CA LYS A 55 -0.97 16.63 2.70
C LYS A 55 -2.25 16.09 2.09
N GLN A 56 -2.26 14.84 1.67
CA GLN A 56 -3.39 14.18 1.03
C GLN A 56 -3.64 12.81 1.66
N THR A 57 -4.91 12.43 1.70
CA THR A 57 -5.35 11.16 2.27
C THR A 57 -4.85 9.99 1.43
N LEU A 58 -4.44 8.93 2.11
CA LEU A 58 -4.20 7.61 1.52
C LEU A 58 -5.36 6.69 1.89
N LEU A 59 -5.94 6.05 0.88
CA LEU A 59 -6.98 5.04 1.03
C LEU A 59 -6.42 3.65 0.69
N PRO A 60 -6.82 2.58 1.38
CA PRO A 60 -6.48 1.23 0.94
C PRO A 60 -7.25 0.89 -0.33
N GLU A 61 -6.80 -0.12 -1.10
CA GLU A 61 -7.57 -0.58 -2.27
C GLU A 61 -8.91 -1.23 -1.89
N GLY A 62 -8.97 -1.82 -0.71
CA GLY A 62 -10.16 -2.42 -0.14
C GLY A 62 -10.16 -2.34 1.36
N LEU A 63 -11.37 -2.30 1.92
CA LEU A 63 -11.62 -2.26 3.35
C LEU A 63 -12.69 -3.30 3.68
N PHE A 64 -12.45 -4.09 4.72
CA PHE A 64 -13.39 -5.09 5.20
C PHE A 64 -13.69 -4.84 6.67
N ARG A 65 -14.90 -5.18 7.10
CA ARG A 65 -15.30 -5.24 8.50
C ARG A 65 -15.66 -6.66 8.86
N LEU A 66 -15.12 -7.16 9.96
CA LEU A 66 -15.48 -8.48 10.46
C LEU A 66 -16.88 -8.49 11.08
N ASP A 67 -17.66 -9.51 10.75
CA ASP A 67 -19.01 -9.72 11.31
C ASP A 67 -18.98 -10.66 12.53
N GLY A 68 -17.80 -11.12 12.93
CA GLY A 68 -17.56 -11.92 14.14
C GLY A 68 -16.12 -11.82 14.63
N ASP A 69 -15.87 -12.39 15.81
CA ASP A 69 -14.51 -12.51 16.36
C ASP A 69 -13.69 -13.50 15.53
N ALA A 70 -12.43 -13.14 15.23
CA ALA A 70 -11.52 -14.01 14.48
C ALA A 70 -10.26 -14.34 15.29
N GLY A 71 -9.91 -15.62 15.30
CA GLY A 71 -8.77 -16.13 16.02
C GLY A 71 -8.45 -17.58 15.68
N PRO A 72 -7.26 -18.05 16.08
CA PRO A 72 -6.88 -19.43 15.85
C PRO A 72 -7.87 -20.40 16.50
N ALA A 73 -8.21 -21.49 15.81
CA ALA A 73 -9.03 -22.54 16.40
C ALA A 73 -8.45 -23.01 17.75
N GLY A 74 -9.26 -22.94 18.82
CA GLY A 74 -8.86 -23.31 20.18
C GLY A 74 -7.95 -22.30 20.90
N GLY A 75 -7.72 -21.10 20.36
CA GLY A 75 -6.96 -20.04 21.02
C GLY A 75 -7.75 -18.74 21.16
N ALA A 76 -7.16 -17.76 21.85
CA ALA A 76 -7.78 -16.45 22.03
C ALA A 76 -7.91 -15.67 20.70
N SER A 77 -9.06 -15.04 20.51
CA SER A 77 -9.33 -14.13 19.39
C SER A 77 -8.25 -13.06 19.25
N LYS A 78 -7.83 -12.81 18.01
CA LYS A 78 -6.89 -11.74 17.66
C LYS A 78 -7.61 -10.50 17.16
N PHE A 79 -8.80 -10.69 16.61
CA PHE A 79 -9.69 -9.65 16.16
C PHE A 79 -11.06 -9.83 16.81
N THR A 80 -11.69 -8.72 17.13
CA THR A 80 -13.08 -8.70 17.59
C THR A 80 -14.02 -8.38 16.43
N VAL A 81 -15.29 -8.73 16.56
CA VAL A 81 -16.35 -8.22 15.68
C VAL A 81 -16.24 -6.71 15.48
N GLY A 82 -16.52 -6.24 14.26
CA GLY A 82 -16.41 -4.83 13.88
C GLY A 82 -14.99 -4.36 13.55
N THR A 83 -13.96 -5.19 13.74
CA THR A 83 -12.59 -4.83 13.34
C THR A 83 -12.52 -4.54 11.84
N GLN A 84 -11.90 -3.42 11.47
CA GLN A 84 -11.60 -3.06 10.09
C GLN A 84 -10.26 -3.66 9.66
N LEU A 85 -10.22 -4.24 8.46
CA LEU A 85 -9.04 -4.84 7.85
C LEU A 85 -8.81 -4.24 6.46
N ILE A 86 -7.56 -3.91 6.13
CA ILE A 86 -7.20 -3.41 4.80
C ILE A 86 -6.91 -4.58 3.86
N GLU A 87 -7.38 -4.49 2.61
CA GLU A 87 -7.06 -5.46 1.57
C GLU A 87 -5.56 -5.39 1.22
N VAL A 88 -4.93 -6.55 1.11
CA VAL A 88 -3.55 -6.69 0.62
C VAL A 88 -3.60 -7.42 -0.70
N ARG A 89 -3.04 -6.79 -1.73
CA ARG A 89 -3.10 -7.30 -3.09
C ARG A 89 -2.38 -8.65 -3.19
N THR A 90 -3.09 -9.65 -3.70
CA THR A 90 -2.57 -10.98 -3.99
C THR A 90 -3.36 -11.62 -5.12
N GLU A 91 -2.84 -12.69 -5.70
CA GLU A 91 -3.56 -13.49 -6.69
C GLU A 91 -4.24 -14.67 -6.02
N GLY A 92 -5.39 -15.09 -6.55
CA GLY A 92 -6.03 -16.35 -6.16
C GLY A 92 -6.85 -16.32 -4.86
N ALA A 93 -6.62 -15.40 -3.93
CA ALA A 93 -7.37 -15.30 -2.66
C ALA A 93 -7.72 -13.85 -2.31
N ILE A 94 -8.60 -13.65 -1.32
CA ILE A 94 -8.78 -12.35 -0.65
C ILE A 94 -7.95 -12.39 0.62
N VAL A 95 -7.01 -11.46 0.77
CA VAL A 95 -6.19 -11.32 1.99
C VAL A 95 -6.44 -9.95 2.58
N ALA A 96 -6.80 -9.92 3.86
CA ALA A 96 -7.05 -8.69 4.59
C ALA A 96 -6.25 -8.66 5.90
N CYS A 97 -5.60 -7.54 6.21
CA CYS A 97 -4.70 -7.43 7.36
C CYS A 97 -5.11 -6.31 8.30
N ASP A 98 -4.66 -6.40 9.57
CA ASP A 98 -4.89 -5.36 10.57
C ASP A 98 -4.49 -4.00 10.00
N ALA A 99 -5.41 -3.04 10.01
CA ALA A 99 -5.14 -1.68 9.58
C ALA A 99 -4.06 -1.01 10.46
N ILE A 100 -3.84 -1.48 11.69
CA ILE A 100 -2.88 -0.88 12.62
C ILE A 100 -1.64 -1.77 12.78
N ALA A 101 -0.47 -1.20 12.55
CA ALA A 101 0.80 -1.87 12.77
C ALA A 101 1.10 -1.98 14.28
N ARG A 102 0.96 -3.17 14.87
CA ARG A 102 1.28 -3.39 16.28
C ARG A 102 2.77 -3.71 16.44
N ARG A 103 3.48 -2.91 17.24
CA ARG A 103 4.87 -3.22 17.63
C ARG A 103 4.89 -4.42 18.56
N GLN A 104 5.65 -5.46 18.22
CA GLN A 104 5.99 -6.53 19.15
C GLN A 104 7.36 -6.27 19.77
N LYS A 105 7.50 -6.52 21.08
CA LYS A 105 8.70 -6.17 21.86
C LYS A 105 10.00 -6.85 21.36
N LEU A 106 9.93 -7.96 20.62
CA LEU A 106 11.11 -8.74 20.22
C LEU A 106 11.32 -8.93 18.70
N ILE A 107 10.29 -8.80 17.86
CA ILE A 107 10.35 -9.25 16.44
C ILE A 107 10.02 -8.09 15.47
N GLY A 108 10.06 -6.85 15.94
CA GLY A 108 9.63 -5.69 15.17
C GLY A 108 8.10 -5.59 15.08
N ALA A 109 7.60 -4.83 14.10
CA ALA A 109 6.16 -4.70 13.87
C ALA A 109 5.65 -5.89 13.05
N SER A 110 4.68 -6.63 13.58
CA SER A 110 4.00 -7.71 12.87
C SER A 110 2.53 -7.38 12.73
N GLN A 111 1.93 -7.71 11.59
CA GLN A 111 0.50 -7.59 11.37
C GLN A 111 -0.11 -8.98 11.21
N TYR A 112 -1.29 -9.17 11.79
CA TYR A 112 -2.08 -10.35 11.52
C TYR A 112 -2.90 -10.11 10.26
N CYS A 113 -3.01 -11.16 9.46
CA CYS A 113 -3.79 -11.19 8.23
C CYS A 113 -4.73 -12.39 8.26
N LEU A 114 -5.87 -12.21 7.62
CA LEU A 114 -6.87 -13.23 7.34
C LEU A 114 -6.87 -13.52 5.84
N VAL A 115 -7.23 -14.74 5.47
CA VAL A 115 -7.35 -15.19 4.08
C VAL A 115 -8.68 -15.88 3.87
N ASP A 116 -9.30 -15.59 2.73
CA ASP A 116 -10.48 -16.23 2.17
C ASP A 116 -10.02 -16.83 0.83
N TYR A 117 -9.80 -18.15 0.83
CA TYR A 117 -9.17 -18.87 -0.28
C TYR A 117 -10.11 -19.09 -1.45
N ASP A 118 -11.39 -19.34 -1.20
CA ASP A 118 -12.38 -19.69 -2.22
C ASP A 118 -13.33 -18.52 -2.57
N ARG A 119 -13.18 -17.39 -1.88
CA ARG A 119 -13.92 -16.14 -2.09
C ARG A 119 -15.40 -16.30 -1.74
N ASP A 120 -15.70 -17.10 -0.73
CA ASP A 120 -17.07 -17.35 -0.27
C ASP A 120 -17.61 -16.25 0.68
N GLY A 121 -16.81 -15.23 0.96
CA GLY A 121 -17.17 -14.15 1.88
C GLY A 121 -16.84 -14.46 3.34
N LYS A 122 -16.02 -15.48 3.61
CA LYS A 122 -15.54 -15.82 4.94
C LYS A 122 -14.04 -16.03 4.96
N PHE A 123 -13.41 -15.51 5.99
CA PHE A 123 -12.02 -15.83 6.28
C PHE A 123 -11.93 -17.20 6.96
N ASP A 124 -11.09 -18.09 6.44
CA ASP A 124 -10.90 -19.47 6.94
C ASP A 124 -9.46 -19.73 7.42
N GLY A 125 -8.53 -18.81 7.13
CA GLY A 125 -7.14 -18.85 7.57
C GLY A 125 -6.66 -17.55 8.20
N MET A 126 -5.69 -17.66 9.11
CA MET A 126 -4.97 -16.55 9.73
C MET A 126 -3.47 -16.77 9.69
N PHE A 127 -2.70 -15.70 9.46
CA PHE A 127 -1.24 -15.73 9.55
C PHE A 127 -0.69 -14.39 10.05
N ALA A 128 0.58 -14.36 10.41
CA ALA A 128 1.29 -13.13 10.73
C ALA A 128 2.29 -12.80 9.62
N VAL A 129 2.43 -11.53 9.32
CA VAL A 129 3.40 -11.01 8.34
C VAL A 129 4.17 -9.84 8.96
N ALA A 130 5.42 -9.67 8.57
CA ALA A 130 6.21 -8.53 8.98
C ALA A 130 5.69 -7.25 8.30
N ASN A 131 5.57 -6.17 9.07
CA ASN A 131 5.42 -4.84 8.50
C ASN A 131 6.82 -4.25 8.30
N ILE A 132 7.14 -3.87 7.06
CA ILE A 132 8.47 -3.38 6.71
C ILE A 132 8.66 -1.88 7.01
N SER A 133 7.59 -1.16 7.34
CA SER A 133 7.64 0.25 7.74
C SER A 133 8.22 0.38 9.16
N LYS A 134 9.43 0.94 9.26
CA LYS A 134 10.18 1.07 10.53
C LYS A 134 9.52 2.04 11.53
N GLY A 135 8.70 2.98 11.04
CA GLY A 135 8.07 4.01 11.87
C GLY A 135 6.71 3.62 12.45
N GLY A 136 6.05 2.58 11.93
CA GLY A 136 4.66 2.28 12.29
C GLY A 136 3.65 3.31 11.75
N GLY A 137 4.09 4.23 10.88
CA GLY A 137 3.26 5.29 10.33
C GLY A 137 2.15 4.77 9.43
N MET A 138 2.41 3.69 8.69
CA MET A 138 1.46 3.09 7.75
C MET A 138 1.74 1.59 7.60
N PRO A 139 0.72 0.72 7.50
CA PRO A 139 0.88 -0.67 7.10
C PRO A 139 1.61 -0.79 5.76
N THR A 140 2.70 -1.54 5.75
CA THR A 140 3.43 -1.87 4.52
C THR A 140 3.79 -3.34 4.57
N ILE A 141 3.01 -4.14 3.85
CA ILE A 141 3.16 -5.59 3.80
C ILE A 141 3.74 -5.96 2.45
N GLN A 142 4.84 -6.71 2.48
CA GLN A 142 5.48 -7.31 1.31
C GLN A 142 5.90 -8.74 1.64
N GLY A 143 5.82 -9.64 0.66
CA GLY A 143 6.29 -11.01 0.82
C GLY A 143 5.32 -12.02 0.23
N GLN A 144 5.12 -13.14 0.92
CA GLN A 144 4.17 -14.16 0.52
C GLN A 144 3.33 -14.62 1.71
N TYR A 145 2.04 -14.88 1.49
CA TYR A 145 1.24 -15.58 2.50
C TYR A 145 1.60 -17.08 2.53
N PRO A 146 1.49 -17.76 3.67
CA PRO A 146 1.91 -19.16 3.81
C PRO A 146 1.02 -20.11 2.98
N LYS A 147 1.59 -21.22 2.48
CA LYS A 147 0.82 -22.26 1.78
C LYS A 147 -0.29 -22.86 2.65
N LYS A 148 -0.11 -22.82 3.96
CA LYS A 148 -1.04 -23.32 4.97
C LYS A 148 -1.15 -22.27 6.06
N ALA A 149 -2.07 -21.32 5.92
CA ALA A 149 -2.41 -20.41 7.01
C ALA A 149 -2.98 -21.21 8.19
N LYS A 150 -2.90 -20.65 9.40
CA LYS A 150 -3.48 -21.28 10.59
C LYS A 150 -4.99 -21.24 10.47
N ALA A 151 -5.65 -22.39 10.52
CA ALA A 151 -7.09 -22.48 10.44
C ALA A 151 -7.77 -21.69 11.59
N ILE A 152 -8.86 -21.03 11.24
CA ILE A 152 -9.76 -20.34 12.17
C ILE A 152 -11.17 -20.93 12.03
N VAL A 153 -12.06 -20.64 13.00
CA VAL A 153 -13.49 -20.80 12.74
C VAL A 153 -13.86 -19.81 11.64
N PRO A 154 -14.52 -20.22 10.54
CA PRO A 154 -14.82 -19.30 9.45
C PRO A 154 -15.59 -18.06 9.93
N VAL A 155 -15.11 -16.87 9.56
CA VAL A 155 -15.70 -15.58 9.97
C VAL A 155 -16.14 -14.81 8.74
N ALA A 156 -17.42 -14.49 8.67
CA ALA A 156 -17.98 -13.64 7.62
C ALA A 156 -17.46 -12.19 7.73
N TYR A 157 -17.44 -11.51 6.60
CA TYR A 157 -17.06 -10.11 6.53
C TYR A 157 -17.92 -9.33 5.54
N SER A 158 -17.99 -8.02 5.78
CA SER A 158 -18.61 -7.05 4.88
C SER A 158 -17.53 -6.17 4.24
N ARG A 159 -17.63 -5.92 2.93
CA ARG A 159 -16.80 -4.90 2.26
C ARG A 159 -17.34 -3.51 2.56
N LEU A 160 -16.45 -2.59 2.93
CA LEU A 160 -16.76 -1.18 3.19
C LEU A 160 -16.19 -0.29 2.08
N ASP A 161 -16.64 0.96 2.02
CA ASP A 161 -15.93 2.00 1.27
C ASP A 161 -14.56 2.26 1.94
N PRO A 162 -13.43 2.22 1.20
CA PRO A 162 -12.12 2.59 1.75
C PRO A 162 -12.07 3.94 2.48
N ALA A 163 -12.93 4.90 2.11
CA ALA A 163 -13.04 6.20 2.78
C ALA A 163 -13.60 6.11 4.21
N GLU A 164 -14.22 4.99 4.60
CA GLU A 164 -14.71 4.72 5.96
C GLU A 164 -13.63 4.19 6.92
N LEU A 165 -12.37 4.07 6.47
CA LEU A 165 -11.29 3.61 7.32
C LEU A 165 -11.10 4.54 8.53
N ALA A 166 -11.24 3.99 9.74
CA ALA A 166 -11.18 4.77 10.97
C ALA A 166 -9.80 5.40 11.23
N THR A 167 -8.73 4.80 10.69
CA THR A 167 -7.38 5.36 10.80
C THR A 167 -7.06 6.18 9.56
N HIS A 168 -6.80 7.47 9.74
CA HIS A 168 -6.43 8.36 8.64
C HIS A 168 -4.95 8.23 8.31
N TYR A 169 -4.66 7.67 7.13
CA TYR A 169 -3.34 7.66 6.53
C TYR A 169 -3.17 8.80 5.54
N PHE A 170 -1.94 9.24 5.37
CA PHE A 170 -1.61 10.33 4.46
C PHE A 170 -0.27 10.15 3.78
N VAL A 171 -0.12 10.85 2.66
CA VAL A 171 1.13 11.19 2.00
C VAL A 171 1.17 12.70 1.81
N GLY A 172 2.35 13.29 1.87
CA GLY A 172 2.48 14.73 1.76
C GLY A 172 3.90 15.16 1.39
N ILE A 173 3.99 16.42 1.02
CA ILE A 173 5.24 17.13 0.79
C ILE A 173 5.49 17.98 2.02
N ARG A 174 6.64 17.82 2.65
CA ARG A 174 7.07 18.55 3.85
C ARG A 174 8.23 19.47 3.51
N ASN A 175 8.25 20.67 4.08
CA ASN A 175 9.42 21.52 4.05
C ASN A 175 10.52 20.91 4.94
N ALA A 176 11.62 20.45 4.35
CA ALA A 176 12.76 19.86 5.06
C ALA A 176 13.98 20.80 5.13
N GLY A 177 13.89 22.01 4.56
CA GLY A 177 15.01 22.94 4.50
C GLY A 177 15.20 23.72 5.81
N LYS A 178 16.35 23.54 6.47
CA LYS A 178 16.87 24.57 7.38
C LYS A 178 17.60 25.61 6.55
N ALA A 179 16.94 26.73 6.28
CA ALA A 179 17.42 27.79 5.37
C ALA A 179 18.85 28.29 5.65
N ALA A 180 19.39 28.10 6.86
CA ALA A 180 20.60 28.75 7.33
C ALA A 180 21.94 28.18 6.79
N LEU A 181 21.99 26.95 6.25
CA LEU A 181 23.29 26.29 6.00
C LEU A 181 23.74 26.23 4.52
N TYR A 182 22.83 26.22 3.55
CA TYR A 182 23.20 25.90 2.15
C TYR A 182 22.49 26.73 1.06
N ASP A 183 21.79 27.80 1.44
CA ASP A 183 20.92 28.58 0.52
C ASP A 183 20.00 27.73 -0.38
N ARG A 184 19.55 26.61 0.19
CA ARG A 184 18.67 25.64 -0.46
C ARG A 184 17.40 25.49 0.34
N GLN A 185 16.30 25.33 -0.39
CA GLN A 185 15.00 25.00 0.14
C GLN A 185 14.69 23.55 -0.24
N ASN A 186 14.67 22.67 0.76
CA ASN A 186 14.45 21.24 0.56
C ASN A 186 12.98 20.90 0.77
N PHE A 187 12.46 20.02 -0.07
CA PHE A 187 11.14 19.43 0.03
C PHE A 187 11.26 17.91 0.03
N GLN A 188 10.48 17.26 0.88
CA GLN A 188 10.59 15.82 1.10
C GLN A 188 9.21 15.17 1.09
N ILE A 189 9.11 13.99 0.49
CA ILE A 189 7.91 13.17 0.55
C ILE A 189 7.88 12.46 1.90
N CYS A 190 6.81 12.68 2.66
CA CYS A 190 6.56 12.04 3.93
C CYS A 190 5.17 11.39 3.93
N TYR A 191 5.01 10.33 4.72
CA TYR A 191 3.80 9.55 4.80
C TYR A 191 3.58 9.04 6.22
N GLY A 192 2.38 8.59 6.51
CA GLY A 192 2.07 7.94 7.78
C GLY A 192 0.64 8.16 8.23
N SER A 193 0.46 8.26 9.53
CA SER A 193 -0.80 8.55 10.21
C SER A 193 -0.59 9.67 11.22
N GLU A 194 -1.66 10.11 11.86
CA GLU A 194 -1.60 11.14 12.91
C GLU A 194 -0.67 10.76 14.08
N SER A 195 -0.47 9.46 14.33
CA SER A 195 0.37 8.97 15.44
C SER A 195 1.85 8.79 15.08
N ALA A 196 2.16 8.61 13.79
CA ALA A 196 3.52 8.35 13.35
C ALA A 196 3.72 8.78 11.89
N THR A 197 4.78 9.54 11.65
CA THR A 197 5.20 10.00 10.32
C THR A 197 6.58 9.46 10.00
N ASP A 198 6.78 9.08 8.75
CA ASP A 198 8.06 8.68 8.18
C ASP A 198 8.27 9.43 6.85
N CYS A 199 9.50 9.47 6.35
CA CYS A 199 9.83 10.19 5.13
C CYS A 199 10.75 9.36 4.23
N LEU A 200 10.58 9.52 2.91
CA LEU A 200 11.52 8.95 1.94
C LEU A 200 12.90 9.59 2.14
N THR A 201 13.97 8.82 1.94
CA THR A 201 15.35 9.29 2.21
C THR A 201 15.77 10.43 1.29
N ASP A 202 15.20 10.48 0.09
CA ASP A 202 15.55 11.44 -0.92
C ASP A 202 14.75 12.74 -0.74
N TRP A 203 15.40 13.86 -0.98
CA TRP A 203 14.78 15.18 -1.02
C TRP A 203 15.01 15.81 -2.39
N ASP A 204 14.07 16.67 -2.81
CA ASP A 204 14.29 17.62 -3.88
C ASP A 204 14.58 18.99 -3.29
N TYR A 205 15.30 19.81 -4.05
CA TYR A 205 15.65 21.15 -3.59
C TYR A 205 15.63 22.17 -4.70
N THR A 206 15.46 23.42 -4.30
CA THR A 206 15.67 24.61 -5.13
C THR A 206 16.61 25.57 -4.41
N SER A 207 17.43 26.32 -5.15
CA SER A 207 18.21 27.42 -4.58
C SER A 207 17.33 28.65 -4.40
N ALA A 208 17.55 29.40 -3.31
CA ALA A 208 16.80 30.63 -3.07
C ALA A 208 17.11 31.73 -4.11
N SER A 209 18.31 31.69 -4.71
CA SER A 209 18.69 32.61 -5.80
C SER A 209 17.87 32.48 -7.09
N VAL A 210 17.08 31.40 -7.22
CA VAL A 210 16.32 31.05 -8.43
C VAL A 210 14.81 31.27 -8.23
N PHE A 211 14.40 31.91 -7.14
CA PHE A 211 12.98 32.16 -6.91
C PHE A 211 12.39 33.19 -7.91
N PRO A 212 11.17 32.95 -8.43
CA PRO A 212 10.31 31.80 -8.19
C PRO A 212 10.78 30.51 -8.91
N ALA A 213 10.69 29.36 -8.24
CA ALA A 213 11.13 28.07 -8.76
C ALA A 213 10.03 26.99 -8.64
N SER A 214 9.80 26.24 -9.72
CA SER A 214 8.81 25.16 -9.75
C SER A 214 9.45 23.80 -9.48
N ILE A 215 8.73 22.95 -8.74
CA ILE A 215 9.14 21.60 -8.35
C ILE A 215 7.96 20.66 -8.56
N GLU A 216 8.25 19.45 -9.05
CA GLU A 216 7.26 18.39 -9.21
C GLU A 216 7.62 17.20 -8.32
N LEU A 217 6.70 16.77 -7.46
CA LEU A 217 6.87 15.68 -6.50
C LEU A 217 5.62 14.80 -6.49
N LEU A 218 5.77 13.52 -6.84
CA LEU A 218 4.65 12.58 -6.99
C LEU A 218 3.51 13.13 -7.89
N GLY A 219 3.87 13.85 -8.96
CA GLY A 219 2.90 14.49 -9.87
C GLY A 219 2.23 15.75 -9.33
N ALA A 220 2.42 16.11 -8.05
CA ALA A 220 2.04 17.41 -7.54
C ALA A 220 3.03 18.47 -8.05
N LYS A 221 2.52 19.64 -8.42
CA LYS A 221 3.31 20.79 -8.87
C LYS A 221 3.19 21.92 -7.88
N LEU A 222 4.33 22.41 -7.42
CA LEU A 222 4.40 23.54 -6.51
C LEU A 222 5.45 24.55 -6.98
N THR A 223 5.20 25.82 -6.70
CA THR A 223 6.15 26.90 -6.97
C THR A 223 6.58 27.52 -5.65
N ALA A 224 7.87 27.45 -5.33
CA ALA A 224 8.48 28.23 -4.27
C ALA A 224 8.69 29.67 -4.76
N LEU A 225 8.01 30.63 -4.12
CA LEU A 225 7.89 32.01 -4.59
C LEU A 225 8.93 32.94 -3.96
N SER A 226 9.10 32.86 -2.64
CA SER A 226 10.04 33.69 -1.88
C SER A 226 10.40 33.01 -0.56
N ARG A 227 11.39 33.56 0.15
CA ARG A 227 11.73 33.19 1.52
C ARG A 227 11.79 34.43 2.39
N GLU A 228 10.99 34.44 3.44
CA GLU A 228 10.82 35.55 4.37
C GLU A 228 10.71 34.96 5.80
N ASP A 229 11.43 35.55 6.76
CA ASP A 229 11.38 35.16 8.18
C ASP A 229 11.59 33.65 8.45
N GLY A 230 12.48 33.02 7.69
CA GLY A 230 12.77 31.58 7.81
C GLY A 230 11.65 30.66 7.31
N LYS A 231 10.61 31.21 6.66
CA LYS A 231 9.54 30.48 5.99
C LYS A 231 9.71 30.59 4.48
N VAL A 232 9.25 29.58 3.76
CA VAL A 232 9.12 29.63 2.29
C VAL A 232 7.67 29.94 1.94
N ARG A 233 7.43 30.93 1.09
CA ARG A 233 6.13 31.15 0.47
C ARG A 233 6.01 30.20 -0.73
N VAL A 234 5.01 29.35 -0.73
CA VAL A 234 4.77 28.34 -1.76
C VAL A 234 3.37 28.52 -2.35
N ARG A 235 3.23 28.28 -3.64
CA ARG A 235 1.95 28.09 -4.33
C ARG A 235 1.83 26.65 -4.74
N ILE A 236 0.67 26.03 -4.51
CA ILE A 236 0.37 24.71 -5.05
C ILE A 236 -0.35 24.91 -6.38
N ASP A 237 0.32 24.57 -7.48
CA ASP A 237 -0.20 24.69 -8.84
C ASP A 237 -1.02 23.46 -9.22
N ALA A 238 -0.65 22.27 -8.73
CA ALA A 238 -1.41 21.02 -8.86
C ALA A 238 -1.18 20.10 -7.65
N THR A 239 -2.23 19.41 -7.19
CA THR A 239 -2.12 18.38 -6.14
C THR A 239 -1.67 17.04 -6.71
N MET A 240 -1.32 16.07 -5.85
CA MET A 240 -1.00 14.72 -6.31
C MET A 240 -2.26 14.12 -6.94
N PRO A 241 -2.16 13.56 -8.15
CA PRO A 241 -3.29 12.92 -8.81
C PRO A 241 -3.67 11.62 -8.10
N SER A 242 -4.82 11.05 -8.47
CA SER A 242 -5.18 9.73 -7.99
C SER A 242 -4.26 8.71 -8.63
N GLN A 243 -3.45 8.06 -7.80
CA GLN A 243 -2.50 7.05 -8.25
C GLN A 243 -2.16 6.08 -7.12
N PRO A 244 -1.71 4.86 -7.45
CA PRO A 244 -1.13 3.95 -6.48
C PRO A 244 0.09 4.56 -5.79
N PHE A 245 0.17 4.34 -4.48
CA PHE A 245 1.29 4.68 -3.62
C PHE A 245 1.69 3.43 -2.82
N GLY A 246 2.97 3.13 -2.83
CA GLY A 246 3.54 2.01 -2.09
C GLY A 246 4.94 2.35 -1.64
N ILE A 247 5.36 1.78 -0.52
CA ILE A 247 6.71 1.97 0.01
C ILE A 247 7.47 0.67 -0.21
N ILE A 248 8.65 0.78 -0.79
CA ILE A 248 9.58 -0.32 -0.94
C ILE A 248 10.82 0.02 -0.13
N SER A 249 11.20 -0.85 0.80
CA SER A 249 12.43 -0.72 1.54
C SER A 249 13.50 -1.58 0.88
N SER A 250 14.43 -0.94 0.18
CA SER A 250 15.64 -1.62 -0.31
C SER A 250 16.74 -1.50 0.74
N TYR A 251 17.10 -2.60 1.39
CA TYR A 251 18.30 -2.64 2.21
C TYR A 251 19.51 -2.85 1.28
N LYS A 252 20.46 -1.91 1.27
CA LYS A 252 21.79 -2.19 0.71
C LYS A 252 22.45 -3.22 1.62
N ILE A 253 22.64 -4.44 1.13
CA ILE A 253 23.55 -5.40 1.76
C ILE A 253 24.95 -4.76 1.63
N ARG A 254 25.53 -4.35 2.76
CA ARG A 254 26.91 -3.86 2.83
C ARG A 254 27.87 -5.03 2.98
#